data_AF-A0A401FSC7-F1
#
_entry.id   AF-A0A401FSC7-F1
#
_cell.length_a   1.000
_cell.length_b   1.000
_cell.length_c   1.000
_cell.angle_alpha   90.00
_cell.angle_beta   90.00
_cell.angle_gamma   90.00
#
_symmetry.space_group_name_H-M   'P 1'
#
loop_
_entity.id
_entity.type
_entity.pdbx_description
1 polymer ?
#
loop_
_entity_poly.entity_id
_entity_poly.type
_entity_poly.pdbx_seq_one_letter_code
_entity_poly.pdbx_strand_id
1 'polypeptide(L)'
;MELKQKGANAVLGEFKQLKVDLVWTAAVDLDLMAFYRTRDGRSGGIYSENYTGGSHGDLNAFPFIQLSGDAGVGAASGDNRETLRIVRLDDFEALYICAVNFTDASAGTGNVFADYDARVEVATDKGERHTVALDSAQTGAVAVLCKFEGGFMGTSLVNDSQVMDFKAFQSTVPGASALKLSSKVVLKQKGEKASLACKSFDAVMRWRTSVDLDLHCFYRLKPDAPKPARGFLGKIFKGQPTAEGHISFMNFGNKTDSPWIFLDRDAGVGDRGGDNEENIHFTRVDQIEHALIVANIFNKPNANFASYDGVVVVRGGSREIEVPLSESQPGSWCVIARLDNSGATPQLINVNQTRKDEPVLSDFL
;
A
#
# COMPACT_ATOMS: atom_id res chain seq x y z
N MET A 1 30.01 8.31 11.61
CA MET A 1 29.98 9.43 12.56
C MET A 1 28.53 9.70 12.93
N GLU A 2 28.27 10.04 14.18
CA GLU A 2 26.93 10.43 14.62
C GLU A 2 26.77 11.94 14.47
N LEU A 3 25.73 12.40 13.77
CA LEU A 3 25.40 13.82 13.63
C LEU A 3 24.36 14.17 14.70
N LYS A 4 24.82 14.56 15.89
CA LYS A 4 23.98 14.65 17.11
C LYS A 4 23.04 15.85 17.20
N GLN A 5 23.35 16.94 16.52
CA GLN A 5 22.61 18.20 16.69
C GLN A 5 22.15 18.73 15.34
N LYS A 6 20.99 19.38 15.32
CA LYS A 6 20.47 20.08 14.14
C LYS A 6 21.55 21.02 13.57
N GLY A 7 21.78 20.90 12.26
CA GLY A 7 22.81 21.65 11.53
C GLY A 7 24.20 20.99 11.51
N ALA A 8 24.45 19.96 12.32
CA ALA A 8 25.66 19.15 12.19
C ALA A 8 25.69 18.52 10.80
N ASN A 9 26.86 18.54 10.16
CA ASN A 9 26.99 18.04 8.80
C ASN A 9 28.28 17.27 8.58
N ALA A 10 28.28 16.43 7.56
CA ALA A 10 29.45 15.75 7.03
C ALA A 10 29.46 15.86 5.51
N VAL A 11 30.60 16.26 4.94
CA VAL A 11 30.84 16.19 3.50
C VAL A 11 31.03 14.73 3.13
N LEU A 12 30.25 14.25 2.16
CA LEU A 12 30.35 12.87 1.70
C LEU A 12 31.52 12.72 0.73
N GLY A 13 32.26 11.62 0.86
CA GLY A 13 33.24 11.22 -0.15
C GLY A 13 32.58 10.80 -1.47
N GLU A 14 33.41 10.49 -2.47
CA GLU A 14 32.93 9.88 -3.73
C GLU A 14 32.24 8.55 -3.44
N PHE A 15 31.04 8.35 -4.01
CA PHE A 15 30.27 7.13 -3.89
C PHE A 15 29.67 6.73 -5.24
N LYS A 16 29.45 5.44 -5.45
CA LYS A 16 28.60 4.94 -6.55
C LYS A 16 27.15 4.75 -6.11
N GLN A 17 26.97 4.48 -4.82
CA GLN A 17 25.67 4.27 -4.22
C GLN A 17 25.70 4.67 -2.75
N LEU A 18 24.63 5.33 -2.32
CA LEU A 18 24.27 5.51 -0.92
C LEU A 18 23.16 4.55 -0.54
N LYS A 19 23.25 4.05 0.68
CA LYS A 19 22.17 3.34 1.36
C LYS A 19 21.73 4.17 2.55
N VAL A 20 20.43 4.46 2.63
CA VAL A 20 19.82 5.21 3.73
C VAL A 20 18.81 4.27 4.37
N ASP A 21 19.08 3.83 5.60
CA ASP A 21 18.21 2.93 6.35
C ASP A 21 17.48 3.71 7.44
N LEU A 22 16.15 3.63 7.48
CA LEU A 22 15.37 3.92 8.68
C LEU A 22 15.29 2.63 9.50
N VAL A 23 15.64 2.68 10.78
CA VAL A 23 15.68 1.50 11.67
C VAL A 23 15.08 1.84 13.03
N TRP A 24 14.23 0.95 13.55
CA TRP A 24 13.54 1.10 14.84
C TRP A 24 13.13 -0.27 15.39
N THR A 25 12.80 -0.34 16.68
CA THR A 25 12.24 -1.54 17.33
C THR A 25 10.88 -1.35 17.97
N ALA A 26 10.48 -0.10 18.22
CA ALA A 26 9.16 0.23 18.74
C ALA A 26 8.02 -0.31 17.86
N ALA A 27 6.89 -0.64 18.50
CA ALA A 27 5.66 -1.12 17.86
C ALA A 27 4.88 0.05 17.21
N VAL A 28 5.52 0.71 16.24
CA VAL A 28 5.00 1.86 15.50
C VAL A 28 5.24 1.65 14.01
N ASP A 29 4.31 2.16 13.21
CA ASP A 29 4.36 2.14 11.76
C ASP A 29 5.07 3.42 11.25
N LEU A 30 6.38 3.30 10.98
CA LEU A 30 7.20 4.40 10.47
C LEU A 30 7.53 4.16 9.01
N ASP A 31 7.12 5.07 8.14
CA ASP A 31 7.45 5.03 6.72
C ASP A 31 8.65 5.93 6.39
N LEU A 32 9.65 5.37 5.72
CA LEU A 32 10.78 6.11 5.15
C LEU A 32 10.37 6.76 3.82
N MET A 33 10.61 8.06 3.73
CA MET A 33 10.31 8.85 2.54
C MET A 33 11.48 9.75 2.16
N ALA A 34 11.56 10.09 0.88
CA ALA A 34 12.46 11.10 0.37
C ALA A 34 11.71 12.15 -0.44
N PHE A 35 12.01 13.43 -0.22
CA PHE A 35 11.42 14.55 -0.94
C PHE A 35 12.53 15.46 -1.46
N TYR A 36 12.36 16.04 -2.64
CA TYR A 36 13.46 16.78 -3.27
C TYR A 36 13.01 18.07 -3.92
N ARG A 37 13.97 18.99 -4.00
CA ARG A 37 14.00 20.09 -4.96
C ARG A 37 15.23 19.91 -5.83
N THR A 38 15.03 19.92 -7.14
CA THR A 38 16.10 19.87 -8.13
C THR A 38 16.66 21.26 -8.40
N ARG A 39 17.87 21.34 -8.93
CA ARG A 39 18.52 22.61 -9.30
C ARG A 39 17.79 23.37 -10.41
N ASP A 40 16.95 22.69 -11.19
CA ASP A 40 16.10 23.31 -12.22
C ASP A 40 14.73 23.77 -11.70
N GLY A 41 14.48 23.60 -10.39
CA GLY A 41 13.26 24.06 -9.71
C GLY A 41 12.13 23.03 -9.63
N ARG A 42 12.24 21.86 -10.28
CA ARG A 42 11.25 20.78 -10.10
C ARG A 42 11.32 20.21 -8.68
N SER A 43 10.17 19.83 -8.15
CA SER A 43 10.04 19.15 -6.85
C SER A 43 9.28 17.83 -7.00
N GLY A 44 9.53 16.88 -6.11
CA GLY A 44 8.87 15.58 -6.09
C GLY A 44 9.22 14.77 -4.86
N GLY A 45 8.86 13.49 -4.85
CA GLY A 45 9.19 12.59 -3.75
C GLY A 45 9.15 11.12 -4.15
N ILE A 46 9.82 10.31 -3.34
CA ILE A 46 9.84 8.84 -3.36
C ILE A 46 9.32 8.39 -2.01
N TYR A 47 8.23 7.64 -2.03
CA TYR A 47 7.53 7.15 -0.85
C TYR A 47 6.66 5.97 -1.26
N SER A 48 6.26 5.16 -0.30
CA SER A 48 5.51 3.92 -0.52
C SER A 48 4.29 4.13 -1.43
N GLU A 49 4.03 3.16 -2.31
CA GLU A 49 2.85 3.13 -3.17
C GLU A 49 1.54 2.96 -2.39
N ASN A 50 1.63 2.67 -1.08
CA ASN A 50 0.50 2.68 -0.15
C ASN A 50 -0.06 4.11 0.05
N TYR A 51 0.70 5.14 -0.33
CA TYR A 51 0.24 6.52 -0.39
C TYR A 51 -0.17 6.90 -1.80
N THR A 52 -1.23 7.72 -1.91
CA THR A 52 -1.67 8.20 -3.22
C THR A 52 -0.58 9.02 -3.91
N GLY A 53 -0.19 8.62 -5.13
CA GLY A 53 0.87 9.26 -5.89
C GLY A 53 2.29 8.78 -5.54
N GLY A 54 2.39 7.76 -4.67
CA GLY A 54 3.66 7.13 -4.31
C GLY A 54 4.28 6.34 -5.44
N SER A 55 5.58 6.11 -5.31
CA SER A 55 6.40 5.31 -6.21
C SER A 55 7.63 4.86 -5.44
N HIS A 56 7.98 3.59 -5.57
CA HIS A 56 9.26 3.10 -5.05
C HIS A 56 10.47 3.59 -5.84
N GLY A 57 10.28 4.28 -6.97
CA GLY A 57 11.36 4.80 -7.79
C GLY A 57 12.17 3.73 -8.52
N ASP A 58 13.20 4.17 -9.22
CA ASP A 58 14.10 3.35 -10.03
C ASP A 58 15.52 3.91 -9.92
N LEU A 59 16.53 3.05 -9.85
CA LEU A 59 17.94 3.45 -9.85
C LEU A 59 18.44 3.81 -11.26
N ASN A 60 17.73 3.39 -12.31
CA ASN A 60 18.11 3.62 -13.71
C ASN A 60 17.34 4.78 -14.37
N ALA A 61 16.33 5.32 -13.68
CA ALA A 61 15.57 6.47 -14.15
C ALA A 61 15.55 7.55 -13.07
N PHE A 62 15.46 8.82 -13.47
CA PHE A 62 15.30 9.92 -12.53
C PHE A 62 14.09 9.64 -11.60
N PRO A 63 14.19 9.82 -10.27
CA PRO A 63 15.23 10.54 -9.53
C PRO A 63 16.48 9.74 -9.15
N PHE A 64 16.68 8.52 -9.68
CA PHE A 64 17.81 7.64 -9.37
C PHE A 64 17.84 7.19 -7.90
N ILE A 65 16.65 7.04 -7.33
CA ILE A 65 16.37 6.66 -5.95
C ILE A 65 15.40 5.49 -5.98
N GLN A 66 15.64 4.48 -5.16
CA GLN A 66 14.75 3.33 -5.00
C GLN A 66 14.49 3.02 -3.53
N LEU A 67 13.21 2.89 -3.15
CA LEU A 67 12.76 2.44 -1.83
C LEU A 67 12.57 0.91 -1.83
N SER A 68 12.93 0.25 -0.73
CA SER A 68 12.82 -1.22 -0.57
C SER A 68 11.39 -1.73 -0.38
N GLY A 69 10.41 -0.85 -0.24
CA GLY A 69 9.03 -1.15 0.19
C GLY A 69 8.80 -0.82 1.66
N ASP A 70 7.57 -1.07 2.12
CA ASP A 70 7.07 -0.81 3.48
C ASP A 70 7.35 -2.03 4.39
N ALA A 71 8.09 -1.80 5.47
CA ALA A 71 8.45 -2.84 6.45
C ALA A 71 7.68 -2.71 7.77
N GLY A 72 6.89 -1.65 7.94
CA GLY A 72 6.13 -1.33 9.16
C GLY A 72 4.73 -1.94 9.23
N VAL A 73 4.25 -2.55 8.13
CA VAL A 73 2.88 -3.09 8.03
C VAL A 73 2.49 -3.95 9.24
N GLY A 74 1.56 -3.43 10.05
CA GLY A 74 1.00 -4.12 11.20
C GLY A 74 1.52 -3.66 12.57
N ALA A 75 2.45 -2.69 12.62
CA ALA A 75 3.01 -2.10 13.84
C ALA A 75 3.58 -3.14 14.83
N ALA A 76 4.22 -4.19 14.30
CA ALA A 76 4.86 -5.21 15.14
C ALA A 76 6.19 -4.70 15.72
N SER A 77 6.45 -4.97 17.00
CA SER A 77 7.77 -4.74 17.60
C SER A 77 8.81 -5.72 17.04
N GLY A 78 10.04 -5.28 16.81
CA GLY A 78 11.12 -6.11 16.28
C GLY A 78 12.12 -5.30 15.47
N ASP A 79 13.10 -5.93 14.84
CA ASP A 79 14.12 -5.22 14.05
C ASP A 79 13.56 -4.69 12.71
N ASN A 80 12.81 -3.59 12.78
CA ASN A 80 12.18 -2.97 11.61
C ASN A 80 13.21 -2.15 10.83
N ARG A 81 13.15 -2.24 9.49
CA ARG A 81 14.06 -1.53 8.58
C ARG A 81 13.41 -1.21 7.25
N GLU A 82 13.48 0.04 6.84
CA GLU A 82 13.25 0.45 5.45
C GLU A 82 14.52 1.05 4.85
N THR A 83 14.77 0.75 3.57
CA THR A 83 15.99 1.14 2.89
C THR A 83 15.70 1.95 1.63
N LEU A 84 16.29 3.12 1.53
CA LEU A 84 16.46 3.87 0.29
C LEU A 84 17.86 3.64 -0.29
N ARG A 85 17.93 3.37 -1.59
CA ARG A 85 19.17 3.36 -2.38
C ARG A 85 19.19 4.60 -3.27
N ILE A 86 20.33 5.27 -3.34
CA ILE A 86 20.52 6.49 -4.13
C ILE A 86 21.81 6.35 -4.91
N VAL A 87 21.77 6.49 -6.24
CA VAL A 87 22.99 6.39 -7.09
C VAL A 87 23.44 7.72 -7.67
N ARG A 88 22.68 8.80 -7.47
CA ARG A 88 23.02 10.14 -7.94
C ARG A 88 22.42 11.21 -7.05
N LEU A 89 23.18 12.28 -6.76
CA LEU A 89 22.70 13.45 -6.02
C LEU A 89 22.86 14.79 -6.76
N ASP A 90 23.62 14.82 -7.86
CA ASP A 90 24.06 16.07 -8.51
C ASP A 90 22.92 16.94 -9.05
N ASP A 91 21.79 16.32 -9.38
CA ASP A 91 20.59 17.00 -9.91
C ASP A 91 19.80 17.73 -8.81
N PHE A 92 20.05 17.42 -7.54
CA PHE A 92 19.31 17.99 -6.41
C PHE A 92 19.96 19.28 -5.90
N GLU A 93 19.11 20.26 -5.61
CA GLU A 93 19.46 21.37 -4.71
C GLU A 93 19.42 20.87 -3.27
N ALA A 94 18.35 20.15 -2.93
CA ALA A 94 18.18 19.48 -1.65
C ALA A 94 17.38 18.19 -1.80
N LEU A 95 17.77 17.15 -1.08
CA LEU A 95 17.03 15.90 -0.90
C LEU A 95 16.81 15.67 0.59
N TYR A 96 15.57 15.72 1.04
CA TYR A 96 15.14 15.54 2.42
C TYR A 96 14.81 14.06 2.67
N ILE A 97 15.29 13.52 3.78
CA ILE A 97 14.96 12.19 4.28
C ILE A 97 14.02 12.35 5.48
N CYS A 98 12.85 11.74 5.35
CA CYS A 98 11.76 11.89 6.30
C CYS A 98 11.31 10.52 6.83
N ALA A 99 10.80 10.52 8.06
CA ALA A 99 9.99 9.44 8.61
C ALA A 99 8.60 9.99 8.92
N VAL A 100 7.56 9.31 8.45
CA VAL A 100 6.16 9.60 8.84
C VAL A 100 5.71 8.54 9.81
N ASN A 101 5.20 8.94 10.97
CA ASN A 101 4.41 8.04 11.80
C ASN A 101 3.01 7.97 11.20
N PHE A 102 2.76 6.95 10.39
CA PHE A 102 1.52 6.84 9.64
C PHE A 102 0.30 6.75 10.56
N THR A 103 0.43 6.01 11.67
CA THR A 103 -0.65 5.83 12.65
C THR A 103 -1.11 7.18 13.20
N ASP A 104 -0.16 8.03 13.61
CA ASP A 104 -0.48 9.37 14.10
C ASP A 104 -0.99 10.30 13.01
N ALA A 105 -0.32 10.28 11.85
CA ALA A 105 -0.65 11.13 10.73
C ALA A 105 -2.10 10.89 10.26
N SER A 106 -2.51 9.63 10.15
CA SER A 106 -3.85 9.23 9.73
C SER A 106 -4.92 9.51 10.80
N ALA A 107 -4.57 9.49 12.08
CA ALA A 107 -5.46 9.86 13.18
C ALA A 107 -5.56 11.38 13.43
N GLY A 108 -4.69 12.18 12.81
CA GLY A 108 -4.57 13.62 13.08
C GLY A 108 -3.98 13.92 14.46
N THR A 109 -3.21 12.98 15.02
CA THR A 109 -2.49 13.11 16.29
C THR A 109 -1.00 13.29 16.05
N GLY A 110 -0.20 13.34 17.11
CA GLY A 110 1.26 13.36 17.02
C GLY A 110 1.88 12.97 18.34
N ASN A 111 2.56 11.82 18.37
CA ASN A 111 3.38 11.42 19.49
C ASN A 111 4.75 12.11 19.45
N VAL A 112 5.50 11.89 20.52
CA VAL A 112 6.88 12.36 20.63
C VAL A 112 7.78 11.31 20.00
N PHE A 113 8.59 11.73 19.05
CA PHE A 113 9.50 10.81 18.34
C PHE A 113 10.61 10.26 19.25
N ALA A 114 10.99 11.00 20.31
CA ALA A 114 11.92 10.52 21.34
C ALA A 114 11.42 9.30 22.13
N ASP A 115 10.13 8.95 22.04
CA ASP A 115 9.60 7.73 22.65
C ASP A 115 9.94 6.48 21.81
N TYR A 116 10.45 6.67 20.58
CA TYR A 116 10.90 5.61 19.69
C TYR A 116 12.42 5.55 19.62
N ASP A 117 12.97 4.36 19.39
CA ASP A 117 14.40 4.13 19.15
C ASP A 117 14.80 4.28 17.67
N ALA A 118 14.01 5.08 16.93
CA ALA A 118 14.16 5.27 15.51
C ALA A 118 15.42 6.09 15.17
N ARG A 119 16.07 5.75 14.07
CA ARG A 119 17.21 6.52 13.53
C ARG A 119 17.38 6.28 12.04
N VAL A 120 18.02 7.23 11.38
CA VAL A 120 18.49 7.08 10.00
C VAL A 120 19.98 6.77 9.98
N GLU A 121 20.36 5.71 9.29
CA GLU A 121 21.74 5.31 9.01
C GLU A 121 22.05 5.51 7.52
N VAL A 122 23.01 6.38 7.20
CA VAL A 122 23.48 6.64 5.84
C VAL A 122 24.83 5.96 5.64
N ALA A 123 24.98 5.14 4.61
CA ALA A 123 26.22 4.44 4.29
C ALA A 123 26.60 4.57 2.81
N THR A 124 27.88 4.81 2.53
CA THR A 124 28.43 4.76 1.16
C THR A 124 28.92 3.36 0.81
N ASP A 125 29.06 3.06 -0.48
CA ASP A 125 29.73 1.85 -0.98
C ASP A 125 31.24 1.80 -0.65
N LYS A 126 31.81 2.89 -0.13
CA LYS A 126 33.19 3.00 0.35
C LYS A 126 33.35 2.76 1.85
N GLY A 127 32.25 2.47 2.56
CA GLY A 127 32.27 2.14 3.99
C GLY A 127 32.16 3.33 4.94
N GLU A 128 31.98 4.55 4.41
CA GLU A 128 31.61 5.71 5.23
C GLU A 128 30.20 5.49 5.77
N ARG A 129 29.98 5.80 7.06
CA ARG A 129 28.69 5.63 7.74
C ARG A 129 28.37 6.82 8.60
N HIS A 130 27.12 7.29 8.54
CA HIS A 130 26.59 8.36 9.37
C HIS A 130 25.28 7.96 10.01
N THR A 131 25.00 8.49 11.19
CA THR A 131 23.75 8.20 11.91
C THR A 131 23.14 9.49 12.41
N VAL A 132 21.82 9.60 12.26
CA VAL A 132 20.98 10.68 12.78
C VAL A 132 19.87 10.05 13.60
N ALA A 133 19.87 10.29 14.91
CA ALA A 133 18.83 9.80 15.80
C ALA A 133 17.51 10.57 15.59
N LEU A 134 16.39 9.88 15.80
CA LEU A 134 15.06 10.47 15.84
C LEU A 134 14.65 10.69 17.30
N ASP A 135 15.36 11.58 18.00
CA ASP A 135 15.29 11.76 19.46
C ASP A 135 14.61 13.07 19.90
N SER A 136 13.85 13.69 19.00
CA SER A 136 13.18 14.96 19.28
C SER A 136 12.03 14.78 20.28
N ALA A 137 12.05 15.59 21.35
CA ALA A 137 10.98 15.68 22.33
C ALA A 137 9.74 16.46 21.82
N GLN A 138 9.82 17.04 20.61
CA GLN A 138 8.71 17.75 20.00
C GLN A 138 7.67 16.76 19.46
N THR A 139 6.38 17.06 19.66
CA THR A 139 5.27 16.28 19.11
C THR A 139 5.09 16.57 17.61
N GLY A 140 4.80 15.53 16.84
CA GLY A 140 4.41 15.68 15.43
C GLY A 140 4.22 14.32 14.77
N ALA A 141 3.63 14.33 13.58
CA ALA A 141 3.39 13.12 12.80
C ALA A 141 4.52 12.85 11.79
N VAL A 142 5.37 13.84 11.53
CA VAL A 142 6.45 13.76 10.55
C VAL A 142 7.75 14.27 11.14
N ALA A 143 8.83 13.52 10.90
CA ALA A 143 10.18 13.93 11.20
C ALA A 143 11.00 14.07 9.92
N VAL A 144 11.59 15.23 9.69
CA VAL A 144 12.63 15.47 8.70
C VAL A 144 13.96 15.26 9.41
N LEU A 145 14.59 14.10 9.21
CA LEU A 145 15.76 13.71 9.99
C LEU A 145 17.02 14.38 9.46
N CYS A 146 17.23 14.26 8.16
CA CYS A 146 18.41 14.80 7.50
C CYS A 146 18.12 15.20 6.07
N LYS A 147 19.04 15.95 5.49
CA LYS A 147 18.99 16.34 4.09
C LYS A 147 20.37 16.28 3.46
N PHE A 148 20.39 15.96 2.18
CA PHE A 148 21.56 16.14 1.33
C PHE A 148 21.48 17.49 0.66
N GLU A 149 22.51 18.31 0.81
CA GLU A 149 22.61 19.63 0.19
C GLU A 149 23.86 19.71 -0.67
N GLY A 150 23.71 20.18 -1.91
CA GLY A 150 24.84 20.41 -2.80
C GLY A 150 25.60 21.67 -2.41
N GLY A 151 26.91 21.56 -2.18
CA GLY A 151 27.80 22.68 -1.86
C GLY A 151 29.00 22.77 -2.80
N PHE A 152 29.81 23.83 -2.62
CA PHE A 152 31.03 24.05 -3.41
C PHE A 152 32.05 22.91 -3.27
N MET A 153 32.13 22.27 -2.09
CA MET A 153 33.06 21.18 -1.81
C MET A 153 32.48 19.77 -2.07
N GLY A 154 31.30 19.69 -2.68
CA GLY A 154 30.56 18.44 -2.85
C GLY A 154 29.26 18.41 -2.04
N THR A 155 28.65 17.24 -1.95
CA THR A 155 27.37 17.05 -1.26
C THR A 155 27.59 16.80 0.22
N SER A 156 26.85 17.53 1.06
CA SER A 156 26.87 17.36 2.51
C SER A 156 25.60 16.65 2.98
N LEU A 157 25.76 15.70 3.90
CA LEU A 157 24.67 15.20 4.73
C LEU A 157 24.53 16.13 5.94
N VAL A 158 23.36 16.73 6.11
CA VAL A 158 23.06 17.68 7.19
C VAL A 158 21.96 17.09 8.08
N ASN A 159 22.18 17.04 9.39
CA ASN A 159 21.11 16.76 10.35
C ASN A 159 20.11 17.93 10.33
N ASP A 160 18.84 17.64 10.04
CA ASP A 160 17.74 18.61 10.13
C ASP A 160 16.95 18.44 11.44
N SER A 161 16.76 17.19 11.92
CA SER A 161 16.04 16.83 13.16
C SER A 161 14.81 17.70 13.43
N GLN A 162 14.00 17.96 12.41
CA GLN A 162 12.79 18.77 12.53
C GLN A 162 11.56 17.88 12.63
N VAL A 163 10.80 18.02 13.71
CA VAL A 163 9.49 17.36 13.86
C VAL A 163 8.38 18.39 13.63
N MET A 164 7.32 17.98 12.94
CA MET A 164 6.18 18.84 12.65
C MET A 164 4.90 18.02 12.43
N ASP A 165 3.76 18.71 12.44
CA ASP A 165 2.50 18.12 11.99
C ASP A 165 2.50 17.92 10.46
N PHE A 166 1.60 17.06 9.99
CA PHE A 166 1.54 16.69 8.58
C PHE A 166 1.24 17.87 7.65
N LYS A 167 0.44 18.85 8.08
CA LYS A 167 0.07 20.01 7.26
C LYS A 167 1.25 20.97 7.13
N ALA A 168 1.97 21.22 8.23
CA ALA A 168 3.20 21.99 8.23
C ALA A 168 4.24 21.34 7.31
N PHE A 169 4.37 20.01 7.35
CA PHE A 169 5.22 19.25 6.45
C PHE A 169 4.90 19.49 4.97
N GLN A 170 3.64 19.33 4.57
CA GLN A 170 3.20 19.58 3.19
C GLN A 170 3.49 21.01 2.71
N SER A 171 3.49 21.99 3.61
CA SER A 171 3.77 23.40 3.29
C SER A 171 5.26 23.76 3.30
N THR A 172 6.10 23.01 4.01
CA THR A 172 7.50 23.37 4.28
C THR A 172 8.47 22.61 3.38
N VAL A 173 8.20 21.32 3.13
CA VAL A 173 9.13 20.44 2.41
C VAL A 173 8.76 20.40 0.91
N PRO A 174 9.68 20.74 0.00
CA PRO A 174 9.42 20.70 -1.44
C PRO A 174 8.95 19.31 -1.90
N GLY A 175 7.85 19.27 -2.68
CA GLY A 175 7.27 18.02 -3.17
C GLY A 175 6.33 17.31 -2.18
N ALA A 176 6.35 17.67 -0.89
CA ALA A 176 5.53 17.02 0.14
C ALA A 176 4.03 17.25 -0.03
N SER A 177 3.61 18.32 -0.72
CA SER A 177 2.19 18.58 -1.01
C SER A 177 1.53 17.53 -1.90
N ALA A 178 2.31 16.72 -2.62
CA ALA A 178 1.81 15.59 -3.39
C ALA A 178 1.44 14.39 -2.50
N LEU A 179 2.10 14.25 -1.35
CA LEU A 179 1.82 13.18 -0.41
C LEU A 179 0.42 13.38 0.18
N LYS A 180 -0.44 12.39 -0.03
CA LYS A 180 -1.74 12.31 0.64
C LYS A 180 -1.72 11.07 1.51
N LEU A 181 -1.97 11.26 2.80
CA LEU A 181 -2.30 10.15 3.68
C LEU A 181 -3.59 9.53 3.16
N SER A 182 -3.50 8.40 2.46
CA SER A 182 -4.65 7.53 2.35
C SER A 182 -4.95 7.05 3.75
N SER A 183 -6.16 7.20 4.27
CA SER A 183 -6.49 6.60 5.57
C SER A 183 -6.43 5.07 5.38
N LYS A 184 -5.38 4.42 5.87
CA LYS A 184 -5.27 2.97 5.86
C LYS A 184 -6.13 2.45 6.99
N VAL A 185 -7.03 1.55 6.67
CA VAL A 185 -7.88 0.89 7.66
C VAL A 185 -7.64 -0.60 7.54
N VAL A 186 -7.21 -1.24 8.62
CA VAL A 186 -7.10 -2.70 8.65
C VAL A 186 -8.34 -3.24 9.34
N LEU A 187 -9.17 -3.97 8.60
CA LEU A 187 -10.32 -4.68 9.15
C LEU A 187 -9.85 -6.06 9.62
N LYS A 188 -9.44 -6.18 10.88
CA LYS A 188 -8.86 -7.42 11.44
C LYS A 188 -9.94 -8.42 11.86
N GLN A 189 -11.07 -7.92 12.38
CA GLN A 189 -12.12 -8.79 12.91
C GLN A 189 -13.30 -8.90 11.94
N LYS A 190 -13.87 -10.11 11.87
CA LYS A 190 -15.09 -10.37 11.12
C LYS A 190 -16.21 -9.41 11.54
N GLY A 191 -16.84 -8.78 10.55
CA GLY A 191 -17.91 -7.80 10.73
C GLY A 191 -17.42 -6.35 10.88
N GLU A 192 -16.12 -6.10 11.05
CA GLU A 192 -15.58 -4.74 10.95
C GLU A 192 -15.83 -4.18 9.55
N LYS A 193 -16.05 -2.86 9.50
CA LYS A 193 -16.43 -2.17 8.28
C LYS A 193 -15.80 -0.80 8.16
N ALA A 194 -15.53 -0.39 6.93
CA ALA A 194 -15.04 0.94 6.60
C ALA A 194 -15.79 1.52 5.41
N SER A 195 -16.07 2.82 5.45
CA SER A 195 -16.71 3.52 4.32
C SER A 195 -15.74 3.60 3.13
N LEU A 196 -16.22 3.28 1.94
CA LEU A 196 -15.48 3.30 0.69
C LEU A 196 -16.15 4.31 -0.27
N ALA A 197 -15.93 5.60 -0.01
CA ALA A 197 -16.48 6.68 -0.82
C ALA A 197 -15.62 6.93 -2.07
N CYS A 198 -15.86 6.15 -3.13
CA CYS A 198 -15.15 6.29 -4.40
C CYS A 198 -16.04 5.92 -5.59
N LYS A 199 -15.66 6.40 -6.79
CA LYS A 199 -16.32 6.04 -8.06
C LYS A 199 -15.81 4.73 -8.64
N SER A 200 -14.56 4.39 -8.33
CA SER A 200 -13.85 3.20 -8.74
C SER A 200 -12.89 2.78 -7.62
N PHE A 201 -12.58 1.49 -7.54
CA PHE A 201 -11.54 0.97 -6.67
C PHE A 201 -10.90 -0.28 -7.27
N ASP A 202 -9.73 -0.63 -6.76
CA ASP A 202 -9.04 -1.88 -7.06
C ASP A 202 -9.06 -2.76 -5.81
N ALA A 203 -9.34 -4.04 -5.98
CA ALA A 203 -9.15 -5.06 -4.96
C ALA A 203 -7.96 -5.92 -5.36
N VAL A 204 -6.89 -5.84 -4.57
CA VAL A 204 -5.60 -6.47 -4.87
C VAL A 204 -5.36 -7.57 -3.84
N MET A 205 -5.26 -8.82 -4.27
CA MET A 205 -4.87 -9.91 -3.40
C MET A 205 -3.36 -10.11 -3.51
N ARG A 206 -2.67 -10.17 -2.35
CA ARG A 206 -1.23 -10.40 -2.25
C ARG A 206 -0.93 -11.54 -1.30
N TRP A 207 0.07 -12.35 -1.63
CA TRP A 207 0.55 -13.44 -0.78
C TRP A 207 1.97 -13.85 -1.15
N ARG A 208 2.68 -14.51 -0.25
CA ARG A 208 4.02 -15.06 -0.53
C ARG A 208 4.13 -16.56 -0.36
N THR A 209 3.21 -17.15 0.38
CA THR A 209 3.19 -18.59 0.63
C THR A 209 3.09 -19.35 -0.70
N SER A 210 3.77 -20.50 -0.77
CA SER A 210 3.73 -21.39 -1.95
C SER A 210 2.38 -22.08 -2.09
N VAL A 211 1.40 -21.32 -2.59
CA VAL A 211 0.02 -21.74 -2.83
C VAL A 211 -0.55 -20.94 -4.00
N ASP A 212 -1.35 -21.61 -4.82
CA ASP A 212 -2.16 -21.00 -5.86
C ASP A 212 -3.46 -20.45 -5.24
N LEU A 213 -3.53 -19.13 -5.06
CA LEU A 213 -4.73 -18.46 -4.56
C LEU A 213 -5.38 -17.73 -5.75
N ASP A 214 -6.53 -18.22 -6.20
CA ASP A 214 -7.28 -17.58 -7.28
C ASP A 214 -8.20 -16.49 -6.71
N LEU A 215 -8.15 -15.28 -7.28
CA LEU A 215 -9.02 -14.15 -6.91
C LEU A 215 -10.32 -14.19 -7.72
N HIS A 216 -11.43 -14.28 -7.00
CA HIS A 216 -12.78 -14.34 -7.55
C HIS A 216 -13.61 -13.15 -7.08
N CYS A 217 -14.59 -12.73 -7.90
CA CYS A 217 -15.59 -11.76 -7.50
C CYS A 217 -17.01 -12.20 -7.87
N PHE A 218 -17.89 -12.31 -6.88
CA PHE A 218 -19.33 -12.54 -7.08
C PHE A 218 -20.07 -11.23 -6.86
N TYR A 219 -20.87 -10.80 -7.81
CA TYR A 219 -21.48 -9.47 -7.76
C TYR A 219 -22.98 -9.50 -8.01
N ARG A 220 -23.65 -8.44 -7.53
CA ARG A 220 -24.99 -8.02 -7.94
C ARG A 220 -24.93 -6.56 -8.35
N LEU A 221 -25.48 -6.27 -9.53
CA LEU A 221 -25.65 -4.93 -10.05
C LEU A 221 -26.91 -4.28 -9.48
N LYS A 222 -26.94 -2.94 -9.42
CA LYS A 222 -28.13 -2.19 -9.02
C LYS A 222 -29.30 -2.45 -9.98
N PRO A 223 -30.56 -2.31 -9.53
CA PRO A 223 -31.73 -2.65 -10.34
C PRO A 223 -31.81 -1.94 -11.71
N ASP A 224 -31.30 -0.71 -11.79
CA ASP A 224 -31.28 0.14 -12.98
C ASP A 224 -30.00 0.01 -13.82
N ALA A 225 -29.01 -0.73 -13.33
CA ALA A 225 -27.75 -0.90 -14.03
C ALA A 225 -27.92 -1.74 -15.31
N PRO A 226 -27.28 -1.34 -16.43
CA PRO A 226 -27.20 -2.18 -17.62
C PRO A 226 -26.62 -3.55 -17.29
N LYS A 227 -27.27 -4.62 -17.76
CA LYS A 227 -26.81 -5.99 -17.54
C LYS A 227 -25.74 -6.38 -18.57
N PRO A 228 -24.81 -7.30 -18.24
CA PRO A 228 -23.76 -7.72 -19.16
C PRO A 228 -24.32 -8.27 -20.47
N ALA A 229 -23.73 -7.87 -21.59
CA ALA A 229 -24.11 -8.39 -22.89
C ALA A 229 -23.70 -9.87 -23.04
N ARG A 230 -24.55 -10.69 -23.65
CA ARG A 230 -24.22 -12.10 -23.92
C ARG A 230 -23.10 -12.20 -24.97
N GLY A 231 -22.10 -13.02 -24.69
CA GLY A 231 -21.21 -13.57 -25.71
C GLY A 231 -21.95 -14.46 -26.72
N PHE A 232 -21.30 -14.79 -27.84
CA PHE A 232 -21.90 -15.55 -28.96
C PHE A 232 -22.57 -16.87 -28.50
N LEU A 233 -21.92 -17.63 -27.61
CA LEU A 233 -22.48 -18.87 -27.03
C LEU A 233 -23.69 -18.61 -26.11
N GLY A 234 -23.67 -17.54 -25.31
CA GLY A 234 -24.79 -17.16 -24.46
C GLY A 234 -26.03 -16.70 -25.25
N LYS A 235 -25.87 -16.23 -26.49
CA LYS A 235 -27.03 -15.94 -27.37
C LYS A 235 -27.73 -17.22 -27.84
N ILE A 236 -27.00 -18.34 -27.94
CA ILE A 236 -27.53 -19.64 -28.36
C ILE A 236 -28.31 -20.32 -27.23
N PHE A 237 -27.85 -20.21 -25.98
CA PHE A 237 -28.57 -20.72 -24.81
C PHE A 237 -29.50 -19.65 -24.21
N LYS A 238 -30.82 -19.89 -24.21
CA LYS A 238 -31.88 -18.90 -23.97
C LYS A 238 -32.02 -18.31 -22.53
N GLY A 239 -30.95 -18.15 -21.74
CA GLY A 239 -31.02 -17.60 -20.37
C GLY A 239 -30.96 -16.07 -20.30
N GLN A 240 -31.96 -15.37 -19.76
CA GLN A 240 -31.97 -13.89 -19.70
C GLN A 240 -30.71 -13.33 -19.01
N PRO A 241 -30.18 -12.17 -19.44
CA PRO A 241 -29.13 -11.47 -18.71
C PRO A 241 -29.53 -11.27 -17.24
N THR A 242 -28.65 -11.67 -16.34
CA THR A 242 -28.83 -11.58 -14.89
C THR A 242 -28.16 -10.31 -14.37
N ALA A 243 -28.69 -9.77 -13.27
CA ALA A 243 -28.01 -8.69 -12.54
C ALA A 243 -26.87 -9.23 -11.66
N GLU A 244 -26.81 -10.55 -11.48
CA GLU A 244 -25.76 -11.23 -10.73
C GLU A 244 -24.80 -11.95 -11.67
N GLY A 245 -23.55 -12.08 -11.26
CA GLY A 245 -22.54 -12.82 -12.00
C GLY A 245 -21.28 -13.08 -11.19
N HIS A 246 -20.30 -13.67 -11.89
CA HIS A 246 -19.04 -14.12 -11.31
C HIS A 246 -17.88 -13.76 -12.24
N ILE A 247 -16.83 -13.16 -11.68
CA ILE A 247 -15.54 -12.87 -12.31
C ILE A 247 -14.49 -13.84 -11.75
N SER A 248 -13.72 -14.45 -12.65
CA SER A 248 -12.63 -15.40 -12.36
C SER A 248 -11.71 -15.52 -13.57
N PHE A 249 -10.66 -16.33 -13.50
CA PHE A 249 -9.77 -16.63 -14.64
C PHE A 249 -10.53 -17.21 -15.87
N MET A 250 -11.71 -17.82 -15.68
CA MET A 250 -12.56 -18.28 -16.78
C MET A 250 -13.45 -17.17 -17.38
N ASN A 251 -13.64 -16.07 -16.63
CA ASN A 251 -14.43 -14.92 -17.03
C ASN A 251 -13.82 -13.63 -16.47
N PHE A 252 -12.87 -13.05 -17.21
CA PHE A 252 -12.15 -11.85 -16.78
C PHE A 252 -13.02 -10.60 -16.66
N GLY A 253 -14.24 -10.59 -17.20
CA GLY A 253 -15.10 -9.40 -17.16
C GLY A 253 -14.67 -8.30 -18.13
N ASN A 254 -15.00 -7.05 -17.82
CA ASN A 254 -14.77 -5.90 -18.72
C ASN A 254 -14.69 -4.57 -17.92
N LYS A 255 -13.75 -3.69 -18.28
CA LYS A 255 -13.54 -2.37 -17.66
C LYS A 255 -14.51 -1.29 -18.14
N THR A 256 -14.98 -1.38 -19.38
CA THR A 256 -15.78 -0.34 -20.05
C THR A 256 -17.26 -0.68 -20.13
N ASP A 257 -17.58 -1.97 -20.21
CA ASP A 257 -18.95 -2.48 -20.30
C ASP A 257 -19.36 -3.20 -19.02
N SER A 258 -20.68 -3.32 -18.81
CA SER A 258 -21.23 -4.11 -17.71
C SER A 258 -20.59 -5.51 -17.67
N PRO A 259 -20.09 -5.96 -16.50
CA PRO A 259 -20.39 -5.45 -15.16
C PRO A 259 -19.47 -4.34 -14.63
N TRP A 260 -18.53 -3.80 -15.42
CA TRP A 260 -17.49 -2.83 -14.98
C TRP A 260 -16.55 -3.39 -13.91
N ILE A 261 -16.42 -4.72 -13.90
CA ILE A 261 -15.53 -5.49 -13.04
C ILE A 261 -14.61 -6.27 -13.96
N PHE A 262 -13.30 -6.19 -13.73
CA PHE A 262 -12.30 -6.87 -14.56
C PHE A 262 -11.15 -7.45 -13.73
N LEU A 263 -10.88 -8.75 -13.89
CA LEU A 263 -9.69 -9.42 -13.36
C LEU A 263 -8.51 -9.21 -14.33
N ASP A 264 -7.32 -8.89 -13.84
CA ASP A 264 -6.18 -8.55 -14.70
C ASP A 264 -5.42 -9.77 -15.23
N ARG A 265 -5.19 -10.76 -14.38
CA ARG A 265 -4.42 -11.97 -14.67
C ARG A 265 -4.76 -13.08 -13.67
N ASP A 266 -4.13 -14.23 -13.91
CA ASP A 266 -4.02 -15.36 -13.00
C ASP A 266 -2.55 -15.46 -12.56
N ALA A 267 -2.28 -15.54 -11.25
CA ALA A 267 -0.95 -15.56 -10.64
C ALA A 267 -0.85 -16.63 -9.54
N GLY A 268 0.36 -17.12 -9.27
CA GLY A 268 0.59 -18.22 -8.32
C GLY A 268 0.58 -19.62 -8.96
N VAL A 269 0.24 -19.69 -10.26
CA VAL A 269 0.13 -20.92 -11.06
C VAL A 269 1.20 -21.96 -10.73
N GLY A 270 0.75 -23.10 -10.23
CA GLY A 270 1.60 -24.22 -9.86
C GLY A 270 2.20 -24.10 -8.45
N ASP A 271 1.49 -23.45 -7.53
CA ASP A 271 1.86 -23.27 -6.12
C ASP A 271 3.23 -22.59 -5.93
N ARG A 272 3.59 -21.65 -6.81
CA ARG A 272 4.87 -20.93 -6.69
C ARG A 272 4.76 -19.87 -5.60
N GLY A 273 5.63 -19.93 -4.59
CA GLY A 273 5.78 -18.86 -3.61
C GLY A 273 6.60 -17.68 -4.14
N GLY A 274 6.63 -16.58 -3.38
CA GLY A 274 7.22 -15.30 -3.77
C GLY A 274 6.16 -14.19 -3.85
N ASP A 275 6.51 -12.99 -4.27
CA ASP A 275 5.58 -11.85 -4.26
C ASP A 275 4.47 -11.98 -5.32
N ASN A 276 3.45 -12.81 -5.04
CA ASN A 276 2.30 -13.06 -5.91
C ASN A 276 1.24 -11.96 -5.75
N GLU A 277 0.55 -11.64 -6.85
CA GLU A 277 -0.50 -10.62 -6.87
C GLU A 277 -1.55 -10.89 -7.97
N GLU A 278 -2.83 -10.74 -7.62
CA GLU A 278 -3.95 -10.66 -8.55
C GLU A 278 -4.82 -9.44 -8.27
N ASN A 279 -5.38 -8.83 -9.33
CA ASN A 279 -6.10 -7.57 -9.22
C ASN A 279 -7.49 -7.66 -9.86
N ILE A 280 -8.53 -7.30 -9.11
CA ILE A 280 -9.86 -7.02 -9.67
C ILE A 280 -10.11 -5.51 -9.64
N HIS A 281 -10.37 -4.97 -10.82
CA HIS A 281 -10.68 -3.55 -11.04
C HIS A 281 -12.20 -3.34 -11.06
N PHE A 282 -12.69 -2.39 -10.27
CA PHE A 282 -14.09 -1.96 -10.24
C PHE A 282 -14.20 -0.53 -10.75
N THR A 283 -14.68 -0.33 -11.98
CA THR A 283 -14.63 0.99 -12.64
C THR A 283 -15.89 1.83 -12.48
N ARG A 284 -17.01 1.23 -12.05
CA ARG A 284 -18.30 1.88 -11.84
C ARG A 284 -18.99 1.39 -10.56
N VAL A 285 -18.49 1.82 -9.40
CA VAL A 285 -19.08 1.48 -8.08
C VAL A 285 -20.55 1.88 -8.02
N ASP A 286 -20.94 2.98 -8.66
CA ASP A 286 -22.31 3.46 -8.72
C ASP A 286 -23.30 2.46 -9.34
N GLN A 287 -22.83 1.50 -10.15
CA GLN A 287 -23.64 0.48 -10.83
C GLN A 287 -23.69 -0.87 -10.08
N ILE A 288 -22.88 -1.04 -9.05
CA ILE A 288 -22.72 -2.28 -8.31
C ILE A 288 -23.44 -2.15 -6.98
N GLU A 289 -24.33 -3.07 -6.65
CA GLU A 289 -25.06 -3.11 -5.38
C GLU A 289 -24.26 -3.89 -4.33
N HIS A 290 -23.76 -5.06 -4.70
CA HIS A 290 -22.95 -5.91 -3.82
C HIS A 290 -21.83 -6.58 -4.61
N ALA A 291 -20.68 -6.81 -3.95
CA ALA A 291 -19.62 -7.65 -4.48
C ALA A 291 -18.91 -8.40 -3.34
N LEU A 292 -18.67 -9.69 -3.52
CA LEU A 292 -17.81 -10.51 -2.67
C LEU A 292 -16.44 -10.60 -3.31
N ILE A 293 -15.39 -10.31 -2.55
CA ILE A 293 -14.01 -10.57 -2.93
C ILE A 293 -13.60 -11.87 -2.24
N VAL A 294 -13.22 -12.86 -3.04
CA VAL A 294 -13.13 -14.25 -2.62
C VAL A 294 -11.80 -14.83 -3.07
N ALA A 295 -11.12 -15.57 -2.21
CA ALA A 295 -10.04 -16.45 -2.61
C ALA A 295 -10.55 -17.89 -2.79
N ASN A 296 -10.13 -18.55 -3.85
CA ASN A 296 -10.27 -19.99 -4.03
C ASN A 296 -8.89 -20.65 -4.00
N ILE A 297 -8.85 -21.89 -3.51
CA ILE A 297 -7.71 -22.77 -3.73
C ILE A 297 -8.23 -24.00 -4.46
N PHE A 298 -7.87 -24.12 -5.71
CA PHE A 298 -8.28 -25.24 -6.53
C PHE A 298 -7.74 -26.57 -6.00
N ASN A 299 -8.57 -27.62 -6.01
CA ASN A 299 -8.22 -28.98 -5.58
C ASN A 299 -7.72 -29.14 -4.12
N LYS A 300 -7.91 -28.16 -3.23
CA LYS A 300 -7.59 -28.29 -1.79
C LYS A 300 -8.83 -28.03 -0.91
N PRO A 301 -9.79 -28.97 -0.84
CA PRO A 301 -11.11 -28.76 -0.20
C PRO A 301 -11.08 -28.56 1.33
N ASN A 302 -9.95 -28.85 1.97
CA ASN A 302 -9.75 -28.68 3.42
C ASN A 302 -8.61 -27.68 3.71
N ALA A 303 -8.35 -26.73 2.80
CA ALA A 303 -7.34 -25.72 3.03
C ALA A 303 -7.71 -24.83 4.22
N ASN A 304 -6.70 -24.42 4.98
CA ASN A 304 -6.84 -23.49 6.09
C ASN A 304 -6.29 -22.14 5.64
N PHE A 305 -7.17 -21.18 5.36
CA PHE A 305 -6.77 -19.91 4.80
C PHE A 305 -5.92 -19.06 5.76
N ALA A 306 -6.08 -19.21 7.07
CA ALA A 306 -5.21 -18.59 8.07
C ALA A 306 -3.78 -19.14 8.10
N SER A 307 -3.49 -20.24 7.39
CA SER A 307 -2.12 -20.73 7.22
C SER A 307 -1.34 -20.03 6.10
N TYR A 308 -2.01 -19.17 5.34
CA TYR A 308 -1.42 -18.39 4.26
C TYR A 308 -1.31 -16.92 4.67
N ASP A 309 -0.29 -16.24 4.17
CA ASP A 309 -0.04 -14.81 4.40
C ASP A 309 -0.83 -13.90 3.45
N GLY A 310 -2.02 -14.35 3.04
CA GLY A 310 -2.87 -13.65 2.09
C GLY A 310 -3.46 -12.37 2.69
N VAL A 311 -3.55 -11.32 1.87
CA VAL A 311 -4.26 -10.08 2.21
C VAL A 311 -4.97 -9.53 0.99
N VAL A 312 -6.20 -9.04 1.17
CA VAL A 312 -6.88 -8.20 0.18
C VAL A 312 -6.70 -6.74 0.56
N VAL A 313 -6.12 -5.96 -0.34
CA VAL A 313 -5.95 -4.52 -0.24
C VAL A 313 -6.91 -3.84 -1.20
N VAL A 314 -7.87 -3.09 -0.66
CA VAL A 314 -8.83 -2.30 -1.43
C VAL A 314 -8.39 -0.85 -1.49
N ARG A 315 -8.14 -0.33 -2.70
CA ARG A 315 -7.71 1.05 -2.94
C ARG A 315 -8.76 1.82 -3.71
N GLY A 316 -9.34 2.83 -3.09
CA GLY A 316 -10.40 3.64 -3.69
C GLY A 316 -10.41 5.07 -3.17
N GLY A 317 -10.39 6.05 -4.09
CA GLY A 317 -10.30 7.47 -3.72
C GLY A 317 -9.00 7.77 -2.98
N SER A 318 -9.11 8.24 -1.73
CA SER A 318 -7.98 8.45 -0.81
C SER A 318 -8.00 7.47 0.36
N ARG A 319 -8.52 6.25 0.17
CA ARG A 319 -8.54 5.22 1.21
C ARG A 319 -7.86 3.96 0.72
N GLU A 320 -7.16 3.33 1.64
CA GLU A 320 -6.68 1.96 1.53
C GLU A 320 -7.32 1.16 2.66
N ILE A 321 -7.90 0.00 2.34
CA ILE A 321 -8.52 -0.87 3.32
C ILE A 321 -7.92 -2.26 3.16
N GLU A 322 -7.26 -2.76 4.20
CA GLU A 322 -6.72 -4.11 4.22
C GLU A 322 -7.66 -5.05 4.94
N VAL A 323 -7.86 -6.23 4.36
CA VAL A 323 -8.59 -7.34 4.97
C VAL A 323 -7.67 -8.57 4.93
N PRO A 324 -6.98 -8.88 6.03
CA PRO A 324 -6.12 -10.05 6.13
C PRO A 324 -6.95 -11.34 6.03
N LEU A 325 -6.37 -12.35 5.39
CA LEU A 325 -6.89 -13.70 5.35
C LEU A 325 -6.67 -14.36 6.71
N SER A 326 -7.74 -14.51 7.50
CA SER A 326 -7.63 -14.86 8.92
C SER A 326 -8.53 -16.02 9.35
N GLU A 327 -9.35 -16.55 8.44
CA GLU A 327 -10.25 -17.65 8.76
C GLU A 327 -9.49 -18.98 8.90
N SER A 328 -9.66 -19.61 10.06
CA SER A 328 -8.99 -20.85 10.46
C SER A 328 -9.80 -22.11 10.13
N GLN A 329 -11.11 -21.95 9.88
CA GLN A 329 -11.97 -23.07 9.52
C GLN A 329 -11.65 -23.57 8.11
N PRO A 330 -11.57 -24.89 7.90
CA PRO A 330 -11.17 -25.46 6.61
C PRO A 330 -12.23 -25.26 5.52
N GLY A 331 -11.78 -25.01 4.29
CA GLY A 331 -12.60 -24.93 3.08
C GLY A 331 -11.74 -24.74 1.82
N SER A 332 -12.35 -24.84 0.64
CA SER A 332 -11.71 -24.50 -0.65
C SER A 332 -11.91 -23.04 -1.02
N TRP A 333 -12.89 -22.36 -0.42
CA TRP A 333 -13.24 -20.98 -0.69
C TRP A 333 -13.16 -20.16 0.59
N CYS A 334 -12.68 -18.93 0.50
CA CYS A 334 -12.76 -17.94 1.57
C CYS A 334 -13.36 -16.65 1.03
N VAL A 335 -14.53 -16.26 1.55
CA VAL A 335 -15.09 -14.94 1.31
C VAL A 335 -14.39 -13.97 2.25
N ILE A 336 -13.52 -13.14 1.68
CA ILE A 336 -12.59 -12.29 2.43
C ILE A 336 -13.29 -11.00 2.83
N ALA A 337 -13.86 -10.32 1.83
CA ALA A 337 -14.49 -9.02 2.00
C ALA A 337 -15.76 -8.89 1.18
N ARG A 338 -16.66 -8.00 1.61
CA ARG A 338 -17.89 -7.65 0.91
C ARG A 338 -17.96 -6.14 0.70
N LEU A 339 -18.19 -5.72 -0.53
CA LEU A 339 -18.73 -4.40 -0.86
C LEU A 339 -20.25 -4.43 -0.64
N ASP A 340 -20.75 -3.50 0.17
CA ASP A 340 -22.17 -3.21 0.32
C ASP A 340 -22.43 -1.76 -0.10
N ASN A 341 -23.17 -1.60 -1.20
CA ASN A 341 -23.53 -0.31 -1.78
C ASN A 341 -25.07 -0.13 -1.87
N SER A 342 -25.78 -0.71 -0.91
CA SER A 342 -27.22 -0.52 -0.75
C SER A 342 -27.57 0.80 -0.06
N GLY A 343 -26.65 1.34 0.76
CA GLY A 343 -26.82 2.58 1.51
C GLY A 343 -26.36 3.85 0.79
N ALA A 344 -26.38 4.98 1.52
CA ALA A 344 -25.94 6.28 0.99
C ALA A 344 -24.43 6.37 0.71
N THR A 345 -23.62 5.54 1.37
CA THR A 345 -22.17 5.47 1.17
C THR A 345 -21.77 3.99 1.12
N PRO A 346 -21.03 3.55 0.10
CA PRO A 346 -20.55 2.18 0.03
C PRO A 346 -19.71 1.82 1.26
N GLN A 347 -19.82 0.58 1.72
CA GLN A 347 -19.03 0.04 2.82
C GLN A 347 -18.27 -1.20 2.34
N LEU A 348 -17.01 -1.33 2.76
CA LEU A 348 -16.27 -2.58 2.71
C LEU A 348 -16.35 -3.24 4.08
N ILE A 349 -16.69 -4.53 4.11
CA ILE A 349 -16.90 -5.31 5.33
C ILE A 349 -15.94 -6.50 5.31
N ASN A 350 -15.25 -6.75 6.42
CA ASN A 350 -14.49 -7.98 6.62
C ASN A 350 -15.47 -9.14 6.83
N VAL A 351 -15.48 -10.09 5.92
CA VAL A 351 -16.32 -11.29 6.01
C VAL A 351 -15.56 -12.46 6.62
N ASN A 352 -14.32 -12.70 6.16
CA ASN A 352 -13.46 -13.83 6.50
C ASN A 352 -14.25 -15.08 6.88
N GLN A 353 -14.81 -15.75 5.87
CA GLN A 353 -15.61 -16.94 6.08
C GLN A 353 -15.37 -17.98 5.00
N THR A 354 -15.03 -19.19 5.43
CA THR A 354 -14.77 -20.30 4.51
C THR A 354 -16.02 -21.06 4.10
N ARG A 355 -15.93 -21.69 2.93
CA ARG A 355 -16.93 -22.58 2.35
C ARG A 355 -16.22 -23.77 1.69
N LYS A 356 -16.91 -24.91 1.67
CA LYS A 356 -16.49 -26.09 0.89
C LYS A 356 -16.88 -25.98 -0.58
N ASP A 357 -17.96 -25.24 -0.84
CA ASP A 357 -18.54 -25.06 -2.15
C ASP A 357 -18.47 -23.59 -2.56
N GLU A 358 -18.70 -23.33 -3.84
CA GLU A 358 -18.70 -21.99 -4.40
C GLU A 358 -19.67 -21.06 -3.63
N PRO A 359 -19.24 -19.86 -3.24
CA PRO A 359 -20.09 -18.94 -2.47
C PRO A 359 -21.33 -18.51 -3.25
N VAL A 360 -22.49 -18.58 -2.59
CA VAL A 360 -23.73 -18.01 -3.11
C VAL A 360 -23.91 -16.62 -2.52
N LEU A 361 -24.05 -15.60 -3.38
CA LEU A 361 -24.08 -14.20 -2.98
C LEU A 361 -25.12 -13.92 -1.87
N SER A 362 -26.32 -14.49 -1.96
CA SER A 362 -27.42 -14.27 -1.02
C SER A 362 -27.11 -14.67 0.43
N ASP A 363 -26.16 -15.58 0.65
CA ASP A 363 -25.77 -16.03 1.99
C ASP A 363 -24.98 -14.96 2.76
N PHE A 364 -24.56 -13.91 2.05
CA PHE A 364 -23.66 -12.86 2.53
C PHE A 364 -24.27 -11.47 2.37
N LEU A 365 -25.57 -11.30 2.22
CA LEU A 365 -26.22 -9.99 2.08
C LEU A 365 -26.86 -9.49 3.36
#